data_AF-A0A453L3F9-F1
#
_entry.id   AF-A0A453L3F9-F1
#
_cell.length_a   1.000
_cell.length_b   1.000
_cell.length_c   1.000
_cell.angle_alpha   90.00
_cell.angle_beta   90.00
_cell.angle_gamma   90.00
#
_symmetry.space_group_name_H-M   'P 1'
#
loop_
_entity.id
_entity.type
_entity.pdbx_description
1 polymer ?
#
loop_
_entity_poly.entity_id
_entity_poly.type
_entity_poly.pdbx_seq_one_letter_code
_entity_poly.pdbx_strand_id
1 'polypeptide(L)'
;STPLLAVKLLYLKNLQIFLDDGQLGGFSPAYDYFSLAYFLDACPVLENFILGVTQTRVKHELISAGDSSMRRIPGHQYCNMKNVSIMGFCSAKSMVGLTCHILENATSLECLMLDTVYDNREDTDGCCVEGSPGECRPIGRSMIMHAHKGLWAIEKYVVEKVPSTAKLNVKKLCSRCHKIT
;
A
#
# COMPACT_ATOMS: atom_id res chain seq x y z
N SER A 1 21.65 -6.28 12.21
CA SER A 1 21.48 -7.20 11.06
C SER A 1 20.21 -7.98 11.29
N THR A 2 19.17 -7.74 10.49
CA THR A 2 17.91 -8.49 10.57
C THR A 2 18.17 -9.92 10.07
N PRO A 3 17.78 -10.98 10.79
CA PRO A 3 18.03 -12.33 10.33
C PRO A 3 17.26 -12.57 9.03
N LEU A 4 17.99 -12.90 7.96
CA LEU A 4 17.41 -13.45 6.74
C LEU A 4 16.66 -14.73 7.14
N LEU A 5 15.34 -14.73 6.95
CA LEU A 5 14.53 -15.93 7.07
C LEU A 5 15.11 -16.98 6.11
N ALA A 6 15.81 -17.99 6.64
CA ALA A 6 16.27 -19.15 5.89
C ALA A 6 15.11 -20.11 5.51
N VAL A 7 13.88 -19.59 5.48
CA VAL A 7 12.66 -20.35 5.25
C VAL A 7 12.11 -19.92 3.89
N LYS A 8 12.02 -20.89 2.97
CA LYS A 8 11.33 -20.71 1.69
C LYS A 8 9.95 -21.35 1.78
N LEU A 9 8.92 -20.57 1.47
CA LEU A 9 7.52 -20.98 1.39
C LEU A 9 7.19 -21.34 -0.06
N LEU A 10 7.74 -22.47 -0.52
CA LEU A 10 7.77 -22.88 -1.94
C LEU A 10 6.40 -23.11 -2.58
N TYR A 11 5.33 -23.20 -1.78
CA TYR A 11 3.97 -23.48 -2.24
C TYR A 11 2.99 -22.35 -1.92
N LEU A 12 3.45 -21.27 -1.29
CA LEU A 12 2.56 -20.17 -0.88
C LEU A 12 2.22 -19.30 -2.09
N LYS A 13 0.99 -19.48 -2.59
CA LYS A 13 0.44 -18.66 -3.69
C LYS A 13 -0.27 -17.39 -3.23
N ASN A 14 -0.72 -17.36 -1.97
CA ASN A 14 -1.51 -16.27 -1.43
C ASN A 14 -0.89 -15.84 -0.09
N LEU A 15 -0.48 -14.58 0.00
CA LEU A 15 0.04 -13.99 1.23
C LEU A 15 -0.79 -12.77 1.59
N GLN A 16 -1.30 -12.77 2.82
CA GLN A 16 -2.01 -11.63 3.38
C GLN A 16 -1.33 -11.22 4.67
N ILE A 17 -1.03 -9.93 4.81
CA ILE A 17 -0.41 -9.34 6.00
C ILE A 17 -1.26 -8.15 6.42
N PHE A 18 -1.73 -8.18 7.67
CA PHE A 18 -2.48 -7.09 8.27
C PHE A 18 -1.66 -6.48 9.39
N LEU A 19 -1.41 -5.17 9.28
CA LEU A 19 -0.70 -4.37 10.27
C LEU A 19 -1.73 -3.43 10.91
N ASP A 20 -1.87 -3.49 12.23
CA ASP A 20 -2.76 -2.62 13.00
C ASP A 20 -1.98 -1.99 14.15
N ASP A 21 -1.98 -0.66 14.23
CA ASP A 21 -1.35 0.07 15.33
C ASP A 21 -2.16 0.02 16.63
N GLY A 22 -3.37 -0.55 16.62
CA GLY A 22 -4.24 -0.67 17.79
C GLY A 22 -4.59 0.68 18.41
N GLN A 23 -4.56 1.77 17.63
CA GLN A 23 -4.68 3.15 18.11
C GLN A 23 -3.51 3.62 18.99
N LEU A 24 -2.38 2.90 19.00
CA LEU A 24 -1.17 3.23 19.79
C LEU A 24 -0.30 4.34 19.15
N GLY A 25 -0.88 5.09 18.21
CA GLY A 25 -0.25 6.27 17.65
C GLY A 25 0.77 5.97 16.55
N GLY A 26 0.63 4.89 15.79
CA GLY A 26 1.48 4.51 14.66
C GLY A 26 2.55 3.49 15.00
N PHE A 27 2.98 2.72 13.99
CA PHE A 27 4.02 1.70 14.12
C PHE A 27 5.39 2.28 14.52
N SER A 28 6.22 1.44 15.14
CA SER A 28 7.61 1.78 15.42
C SER A 28 8.35 2.04 14.11
N PRO A 29 9.12 3.15 13.98
CA PRO A 29 9.99 3.39 12.83
C PRO A 29 11.04 2.31 12.61
N ALA A 30 11.31 1.48 13.62
CA ALA A 30 12.25 0.36 13.53
C ALA A 30 11.79 -0.75 12.57
N TYR A 31 10.49 -0.82 12.25
CA TYR A 31 9.94 -1.76 11.28
C TYR A 31 9.31 -0.96 10.14
N ASP A 32 9.99 -0.90 9.01
CA ASP A 32 9.48 -0.22 7.83
C ASP A 32 8.73 -1.18 6.90
N TYR A 33 7.81 -0.63 6.10
CA TYR A 33 7.03 -1.42 5.14
C TYR A 33 7.91 -2.13 4.10
N PHE A 34 9.08 -1.56 3.77
CA PHE A 34 9.99 -2.11 2.77
C PHE A 34 10.55 -3.48 3.19
N SER A 35 10.68 -3.71 4.49
CA SER A 35 11.09 -5.00 5.06
C SER A 35 10.16 -6.16 4.67
N LEU A 36 8.93 -5.89 4.20
CA LEU A 36 8.04 -6.91 3.67
C LEU A 36 8.55 -7.58 2.39
N ALA A 37 9.46 -6.94 1.65
CA ALA A 37 10.07 -7.53 0.46
C ALA A 37 10.78 -8.87 0.77
N TYR A 38 11.40 -9.01 1.95
CA TYR A 38 12.01 -10.27 2.38
C TYR A 38 11.01 -11.43 2.50
N PHE A 39 9.74 -11.15 2.84
CA PHE A 39 8.69 -12.16 2.86
C PHE A 39 8.25 -12.54 1.44
N LEU A 40 8.20 -11.57 0.52
CA LEU A 40 7.91 -11.84 -0.89
C LEU A 40 9.00 -12.71 -1.51
N ASP A 41 10.27 -12.44 -1.18
CA ASP A 41 11.43 -13.22 -1.64
C ASP A 41 11.41 -14.67 -1.10
N ALA A 42 10.85 -14.87 0.09
CA ALA A 42 10.65 -16.21 0.65
C ALA A 42 9.54 -17.01 -0.08
N CYS A 43 8.72 -16.37 -0.92
CA CYS A 43 7.54 -16.97 -1.57
C CYS A 43 7.67 -16.97 -3.10
N PRO A 44 8.47 -17.87 -3.72
CA PRO A 44 8.77 -17.81 -5.15
C PRO A 44 7.57 -18.08 -6.08
N VAL A 45 6.51 -18.71 -5.57
CA VAL A 45 5.28 -19.01 -6.32
C VAL A 45 4.12 -18.10 -5.93
N LEU A 46 4.40 -16.97 -5.25
CA LEU A 46 3.38 -16.03 -4.80
C LEU A 46 2.65 -15.42 -5.99
N GLU A 47 1.34 -15.60 -6.03
CA GLU A 47 0.46 -15.07 -7.07
C GLU A 47 -0.31 -13.84 -6.57
N ASN A 48 -0.73 -13.85 -5.30
CA ASN A 48 -1.58 -12.82 -4.72
C ASN A 48 -0.98 -12.30 -3.41
N PHE A 49 -0.75 -10.99 -3.34
CA PHE A 49 -0.27 -10.30 -2.15
C PHE A 49 -1.28 -9.25 -1.68
N ILE A 50 -1.68 -9.33 -0.41
CA ILE A 50 -2.53 -8.35 0.24
C ILE A 50 -1.81 -7.78 1.46
N LEU A 51 -1.71 -6.46 1.51
CA LEU A 51 -1.21 -5.71 2.65
C LEU A 51 -2.33 -4.79 3.15
N GLY A 52 -2.87 -5.06 4.33
CA GLY A 52 -3.79 -4.14 5.02
C GLY A 52 -3.04 -3.37 6.11
N VAL A 53 -3.21 -2.05 6.15
CA VAL A 53 -2.53 -1.18 7.13
C VAL A 53 -3.53 -0.25 7.80
N THR A 54 -3.81 -0.51 9.07
CA THR A 54 -4.52 0.43 9.95
C THR A 54 -3.50 1.17 10.80
N GLN A 55 -3.41 2.48 10.64
CA GLN A 55 -2.62 3.31 11.55
C GLN A 55 -3.24 4.68 11.75
N THR A 56 -3.19 5.15 12.98
CA THR A 56 -3.66 6.48 13.37
C THR A 56 -2.67 7.58 13.00
N ARG A 57 -1.38 7.26 12.96
CA ARG A 57 -0.29 8.20 12.63
C ARG A 57 0.79 7.50 11.81
N VAL A 58 1.30 8.19 10.79
CA VAL A 58 2.49 7.75 10.05
C VAL A 58 3.71 8.26 10.79
N LYS A 59 4.43 7.37 11.48
CA LYS A 59 5.69 7.70 12.18
C LYS A 59 6.93 7.52 11.30
N HIS A 60 6.79 6.83 10.17
CA HIS A 60 7.89 6.60 9.23
C HIS A 60 8.26 7.87 8.46
N GLU A 61 9.48 7.89 7.94
CA GLU A 61 9.95 8.93 7.01
C GLU A 61 8.96 9.06 5.84
N LEU A 62 8.44 10.27 5.63
CA LEU A 62 7.53 10.57 4.54
C LEU A 62 8.31 10.85 3.26
N ILE A 63 7.77 10.41 2.13
CA ILE A 63 8.34 10.70 0.83
C ILE A 63 8.17 12.19 0.50
N SER A 64 9.22 12.79 -0.03
CA SER A 64 9.27 14.22 -0.40
C SER A 64 9.56 14.38 -1.88
N ALA A 65 9.17 15.52 -2.45
CA ALA A 65 9.25 15.79 -3.89
C ALA A 65 10.66 15.66 -4.51
N GLY A 66 11.72 15.77 -3.70
CA GLY A 66 13.11 15.61 -4.11
C GLY A 66 13.67 14.19 -3.96
N ASP A 67 12.90 13.24 -3.42
CA ASP A 67 13.31 11.84 -3.35
C ASP A 67 13.31 11.24 -4.76
N SER A 68 14.48 10.78 -5.21
CA SER A 68 14.67 10.14 -6.52
C SER A 68 15.18 8.71 -6.40
N SER A 69 15.81 8.33 -5.28
CA SER A 69 16.30 6.98 -5.02
C SER A 69 15.43 6.26 -4.01
N MET A 70 14.92 5.09 -4.41
CA MET A 70 14.25 4.16 -3.51
C MET A 70 15.18 3.01 -3.18
N ARG A 71 14.99 2.41 -2.00
CA ARG A 71 15.66 1.15 -1.65
C ARG A 71 15.29 0.08 -2.67
N ARG A 72 16.29 -0.69 -3.10
CA ARG A 72 16.12 -1.81 -4.04
C ARG A 72 16.83 -3.02 -3.45
N ILE A 73 16.21 -4.18 -3.58
CA ILE A 73 16.86 -5.46 -3.31
C ILE A 73 17.23 -6.07 -4.67
N PRO A 74 18.51 -6.04 -5.08
CA PRO A 74 18.91 -6.57 -6.38
C PRO A 74 18.72 -8.09 -6.45
N GLY A 75 18.39 -8.62 -7.64
CA GLY A 75 18.39 -10.05 -7.94
C GLY A 75 17.10 -10.83 -7.66
N HIS A 76 15.98 -10.14 -7.40
CA HIS A 76 14.70 -10.79 -7.12
C HIS A 76 13.73 -10.61 -8.28
N GLN A 77 12.95 -11.64 -8.61
CA GLN A 77 11.86 -11.56 -9.60
C GLN A 77 10.62 -12.25 -9.04
N TYR A 78 9.48 -11.55 -9.07
CA TYR A 78 8.19 -12.05 -8.63
C TYR A 78 7.40 -12.57 -9.84
N CYS A 79 7.97 -13.55 -10.55
CA CYS A 79 7.48 -14.00 -11.85
C CYS A 79 6.03 -14.53 -11.85
N ASN A 80 5.53 -14.97 -10.70
CA ASN A 80 4.17 -15.51 -10.57
C ASN A 80 3.18 -14.48 -10.02
N MET A 81 3.64 -13.31 -9.56
CA MET A 81 2.80 -12.34 -8.88
C MET A 81 1.88 -11.64 -9.88
N LYS A 82 0.58 -11.83 -9.69
CA LYS A 82 -0.50 -11.33 -10.56
C LYS A 82 -1.29 -10.21 -9.92
N ASN A 83 -1.61 -10.36 -8.63
CA ASN A 83 -2.50 -9.43 -7.95
C ASN A 83 -1.83 -8.88 -6.69
N VAL A 84 -1.82 -7.55 -6.58
CA VAL A 84 -1.31 -6.84 -5.41
C VAL A 84 -2.39 -5.89 -4.92
N SER A 85 -2.76 -6.00 -3.65
CA SER A 85 -3.67 -5.08 -2.99
C SER A 85 -2.99 -4.47 -1.77
N ILE A 86 -2.84 -3.15 -1.76
CA ILE A 86 -2.33 -2.41 -0.60
C ILE A 86 -3.45 -1.49 -0.12
N MET A 87 -4.00 -1.83 1.04
CA MET A 87 -5.06 -1.08 1.68
C MET A 87 -4.48 -0.28 2.86
N GLY A 88 -4.84 1.00 2.96
CA GLY A 88 -4.18 1.93 3.89
C GLY A 88 -2.85 2.49 3.36
N PHE A 89 -2.74 2.61 2.04
CA PHE A 89 -1.58 3.17 1.37
C PHE A 89 -1.30 4.60 1.87
N CYS A 90 -0.07 4.81 2.35
CA CYS A 90 0.37 6.08 2.90
C CYS A 90 1.64 6.57 2.21
N SER A 91 1.96 7.85 2.40
CA SER A 91 3.16 8.50 1.84
C SER A 91 4.47 8.12 2.54
N ALA A 92 4.48 7.08 3.39
CA ALA A 92 5.74 6.59 3.96
C ALA A 92 6.69 6.17 2.83
N LYS A 93 7.93 6.63 2.86
CA LYS A 93 8.95 6.34 1.85
C LYS A 93 9.17 4.84 1.65
N SER A 94 9.06 4.07 2.73
CA SER A 94 9.13 2.61 2.68
C SER A 94 7.90 1.93 2.07
N MET A 95 6.70 2.52 2.21
CA MET A 95 5.49 2.03 1.55
C MET A 95 5.59 2.22 0.04
N VAL A 96 5.93 3.45 -0.39
CA VAL A 96 6.12 3.75 -1.81
C VAL A 96 7.27 2.93 -2.39
N GLY A 97 8.37 2.80 -1.63
CA GLY A 97 9.51 1.96 -2.00
C GLY A 97 9.13 0.50 -2.20
N LEU A 98 8.32 -0.08 -1.31
CA LEU A 98 7.86 -1.47 -1.44
C LEU A 98 7.03 -1.63 -2.72
N THR A 99 6.09 -0.73 -2.97
CA THR A 99 5.22 -0.79 -4.16
C THR A 99 6.02 -0.65 -5.45
N CYS A 100 6.96 0.30 -5.51
CA CYS A 100 7.83 0.45 -6.68
C CYS A 100 8.72 -0.77 -6.87
N HIS A 101 9.24 -1.35 -5.79
CA HIS A 101 10.03 -2.57 -5.84
C HIS A 101 9.23 -3.75 -6.39
N ILE A 102 7.96 -3.90 -5.99
CA ILE A 102 7.06 -4.91 -6.56
C ILE A 102 6.85 -4.66 -8.06
N LEU A 103 6.52 -3.43 -8.46
CA LEU A 103 6.30 -3.09 -9.87
C LEU A 103 7.54 -3.35 -10.76
N GLU A 104 8.74 -3.11 -10.23
CA GLU A 104 9.99 -3.35 -10.95
C GLU A 104 10.31 -4.84 -11.14
N ASN A 105 9.78 -5.73 -10.29
CA ASN A 105 10.18 -7.15 -10.24
C ASN A 105 9.03 -8.14 -10.55
N ALA A 106 7.77 -7.70 -10.53
CA ALA A 106 6.59 -8.51 -10.85
C ALA A 106 6.24 -8.41 -12.34
N THR A 107 6.89 -9.23 -13.17
CA THR A 107 6.72 -9.22 -14.63
C THR A 107 5.36 -9.72 -15.12
N SER A 108 4.64 -10.46 -14.28
CA SER A 108 3.33 -11.05 -14.60
C SER A 108 2.18 -10.36 -13.88
N LEU A 109 2.40 -9.13 -13.41
CA LEU A 109 1.38 -8.37 -12.71
C LEU A 109 0.20 -8.06 -13.64
N GLU A 110 -0.99 -8.45 -13.21
CA GLU A 110 -2.26 -8.23 -13.91
C GLU A 110 -3.06 -7.10 -13.24
N CYS A 111 -2.98 -6.98 -11.90
CA CYS A 111 -3.76 -6.00 -11.15
C CYS A 111 -2.98 -5.42 -9.95
N LEU A 112 -3.00 -4.09 -9.83
CA LEU A 112 -2.55 -3.35 -8.66
C LEU A 112 -3.74 -2.55 -8.10
N MET A 113 -4.14 -2.84 -6.86
CA MET A 113 -5.13 -2.09 -6.11
C MET A 113 -4.44 -1.31 -4.99
N LEU A 114 -4.66 0.00 -4.94
CA LEU A 114 -4.17 0.88 -3.88
C LEU A 114 -5.34 1.62 -3.25
N ASP A 115 -5.59 1.38 -1.97
CA ASP A 115 -6.59 2.10 -1.20
C ASP A 115 -5.88 3.03 -0.20
N THR A 116 -6.11 4.33 -0.31
CA THR A 116 -5.53 5.34 0.59
C THR A 116 -6.27 5.45 1.93
N VAL A 117 -7.34 4.68 2.12
CA VAL A 117 -8.23 4.70 3.28
C VAL A 117 -8.48 3.27 3.76
N TYR A 118 -7.75 2.81 4.77
CA TYR A 118 -8.09 1.54 5.40
C TYR A 118 -9.19 1.76 6.44
N ASP A 119 -10.43 1.41 6.08
CA ASP A 119 -11.50 1.23 7.06
C ASP A 119 -11.67 -0.27 7.31
N ASN A 120 -11.19 -0.75 8.47
CA ASN A 120 -11.24 -2.17 8.87
C ASN A 120 -12.65 -2.64 9.28
N ARG A 121 -13.69 -1.82 9.03
CA ARG A 121 -15.07 -2.18 9.31
C ARG A 121 -15.69 -2.56 7.99
N GLU A 122 -16.04 -3.83 7.82
CA GLU A 122 -16.72 -4.43 6.65
C GLU A 122 -18.07 -3.79 6.29
N ASP A 123 -18.43 -2.67 6.89
CA ASP A 123 -19.70 -2.01 6.71
C ASP A 123 -19.59 -0.84 5.76
N THR A 124 -20.17 -1.10 4.59
CA THR A 124 -20.88 -0.17 3.71
C THR A 124 -20.03 0.58 2.70
N ASP A 125 -20.31 0.23 1.45
CA ASP A 125 -20.63 1.03 0.27
C ASP A 125 -21.30 2.41 0.53
N GLY A 126 -20.95 3.10 1.63
CA GLY A 126 -21.43 4.40 2.06
C GLY A 126 -20.56 5.53 1.50
N CYS A 127 -19.94 5.31 0.35
CA CYS A 127 -19.49 6.42 -0.47
C CYS A 127 -20.74 7.07 -1.04
N CYS A 128 -20.86 8.37 -0.83
CA CYS A 128 -21.86 9.25 -1.41
C CYS A 128 -21.92 8.99 -2.93
N VAL A 129 -22.84 8.15 -3.39
CA VAL A 129 -23.04 7.89 -4.83
C VAL A 129 -23.45 9.22 -5.45
N GLU A 130 -22.89 9.57 -6.61
CA GLU A 130 -23.31 10.76 -7.35
C GLU A 130 -24.84 10.75 -7.50
N GLY A 131 -25.51 11.78 -6.97
CA GLY A 131 -26.97 11.90 -7.00
C GLY A 131 -27.73 11.42 -5.76
N SER A 132 -27.06 10.89 -4.72
CA SER A 132 -27.71 10.52 -3.45
C SER A 132 -27.40 11.50 -2.31
N PRO A 133 -28.37 11.77 -1.41
CA PRO A 133 -28.20 12.68 -0.27
C PRO A 133 -27.46 12.05 0.93
N GLY A 134 -26.90 10.84 0.78
CA GLY A 134 -26.16 10.18 1.85
C GLY A 134 -24.86 10.93 2.18
N GLU A 135 -24.64 11.20 3.47
CA GLU A 135 -23.36 11.71 3.96
C GLU A 135 -22.39 10.55 4.21
N CYS A 136 -21.16 10.70 3.73
CA CYS A 136 -20.09 9.75 3.97
C CYS A 136 -19.71 9.82 5.46
N ARG A 137 -19.28 8.70 6.05
CA ARG A 137 -18.90 8.67 7.47
C ARG A 137 -17.83 9.73 7.80
N PRO A 138 -17.89 10.36 8.98
CA PRO A 138 -16.88 11.31 9.42
C PRO A 138 -15.53 10.61 9.53
N ILE A 139 -14.53 11.13 8.82
CA ILE A 139 -13.14 10.68 8.90
C ILE A 139 -12.35 11.79 9.56
N GLY A 140 -11.47 11.43 10.50
CA GLY A 140 -10.63 12.42 11.18
C GLY A 140 -9.74 13.19 10.20
N ARG A 141 -9.57 14.50 10.43
CA ARG A 141 -8.78 15.39 9.56
C ARG A 141 -7.37 14.85 9.26
N SER A 142 -6.74 14.21 10.23
CA SER A 142 -5.41 13.59 10.06
C SER A 142 -5.44 12.46 9.02
N MET A 143 -6.47 11.61 9.03
CA MET A 143 -6.62 10.52 8.06
C MET A 143 -6.93 11.06 6.67
N ILE A 144 -7.75 12.10 6.56
CA ILE A 144 -8.00 12.81 5.29
C ILE A 144 -6.67 13.32 4.70
N MET A 145 -5.87 14.01 5.51
CA MET A 145 -4.56 14.52 5.10
C MET A 145 -3.61 13.39 4.66
N HIS A 146 -3.58 12.27 5.39
CA HIS A 146 -2.75 11.11 5.04
C HIS A 146 -3.18 10.48 3.71
N ALA A 147 -4.48 10.31 3.48
CA ALA A 147 -5.00 9.75 2.25
C ALA A 147 -4.66 10.63 1.04
N HIS A 148 -4.80 11.96 1.17
CA HIS A 148 -4.38 12.89 0.12
C HIS A 148 -2.88 12.85 -0.16
N LYS A 149 -2.03 12.77 0.87
CA LYS A 149 -0.58 12.58 0.68
C LYS A 149 -0.26 11.23 0.04
N GLY A 150 -0.99 10.18 0.41
CA GLY A 150 -0.89 8.86 -0.22
C GLY A 150 -1.22 8.92 -1.70
N LEU A 151 -2.34 9.57 -2.06
CA LEU A 151 -2.77 9.75 -3.44
C LEU A 151 -1.71 10.52 -4.26
N TRP A 152 -1.19 11.62 -3.73
CA TRP A 152 -0.11 12.36 -4.37
C TRP A 152 1.14 11.50 -4.60
N ALA A 153 1.50 10.65 -3.64
CA ALA A 153 2.63 9.73 -3.78
C ALA A 153 2.37 8.66 -4.87
N ILE A 154 1.15 8.16 -4.99
CA ILE A 154 0.74 7.24 -6.07
C ILE A 154 0.94 7.92 -7.43
N GLU A 155 0.36 9.11 -7.60
CA GLU A 155 0.43 9.88 -8.85
C GLU A 155 1.87 10.18 -9.25
N LYS A 156 2.71 10.55 -8.28
CA LYS A 156 4.09 10.96 -8.56
C LYS A 156 5.06 9.80 -8.80
N TYR A 157 4.91 8.70 -8.07
CA TYR A 157 5.95 7.66 -8.03
C TYR A 157 5.51 6.30 -8.56
N VAL A 158 4.21 6.01 -8.52
CA VAL A 158 3.70 4.67 -8.82
C VAL A 158 3.15 4.58 -10.24
N VAL A 159 2.35 5.56 -10.69
CA VAL A 159 1.64 5.52 -11.97
C VAL A 159 2.57 5.22 -13.15
N GLU A 160 3.67 5.94 -13.28
CA GLU A 160 4.65 5.78 -14.36
C GLU A 160 5.39 4.42 -14.33
N LYS A 161 5.36 3.71 -13.20
CA LYS A 161 6.00 2.40 -13.05
C LYS A 161 5.05 1.23 -13.27
N VAL A 162 3.74 1.48 -13.40
CA VAL A 162 2.78 0.39 -13.63
C VAL A 162 2.97 -0.16 -15.04
N PRO A 163 3.17 -1.48 -15.22
CA PRO A 163 3.22 -2.09 -16.54
C PRO A 163 1.95 -1.78 -17.33
N SER A 164 2.07 -1.49 -18.62
CA SER A 164 0.89 -1.22 -19.48
C SER A 164 -0.08 -2.40 -19.59
N THR A 165 0.38 -3.61 -19.27
CA THR A 165 -0.43 -4.84 -19.22
C THR A 165 -1.22 -4.99 -17.91
N ALA A 166 -0.90 -4.20 -16.88
CA ALA A 166 -1.51 -4.29 -15.57
C ALA A 166 -2.58 -3.21 -15.37
N LYS A 167 -3.69 -3.57 -14.70
CA LYS A 167 -4.73 -2.62 -14.31
C LYS A 167 -4.38 -1.96 -12.97
N LEU A 168 -4.27 -0.64 -12.95
CA LEU A 168 -4.20 0.14 -11.70
C LEU A 168 -5.61 0.56 -11.25
N ASN A 169 -5.99 0.18 -10.03
CA ASN A 169 -7.20 0.65 -9.36
C ASN A 169 -6.81 1.45 -8.12
N VAL A 170 -7.17 2.73 -8.07
CA VAL A 170 -6.91 3.59 -6.91
C VAL A 170 -8.23 3.93 -6.24
N LYS A 171 -8.39 3.49 -4.98
CA LYS A 171 -9.50 3.90 -4.13
C LYS A 171 -9.09 5.14 -3.33
N LYS A 172 -9.87 6.20 -3.52
CA LYS A 172 -9.66 7.52 -2.94
C LYS A 172 -10.86 7.92 -2.08
N LEU A 173 -10.63 8.89 -1.20
CA LEU A 173 -11.68 9.51 -0.41
C LEU A 173 -12.76 10.17 -1.29
N CYS A 174 -13.95 10.31 -0.72
CA CYS A 174 -15.03 11.07 -1.35
C CYS A 174 -14.64 12.54 -1.45
N SER A 175 -14.52 13.06 -2.66
CA SER A 175 -14.17 14.46 -2.92
C SER A 175 -15.23 15.47 -2.42
N ARG A 176 -16.46 15.01 -2.17
CA ARG A 176 -17.55 15.85 -1.65
C ARG A 176 -17.46 16.01 -0.14
N CYS A 177 -17.29 14.90 0.59
CA CYS A 177 -17.37 14.88 2.06
C CYS A 177 -16.02 15.02 2.76
N HIS A 178 -14.92 14.62 2.11
CA HIS A 178 -13.61 14.54 2.76
C HIS A 178 -12.62 15.55 2.15
N LYS A 179 -13.03 16.82 2.11
CA LYS A 179 -12.19 17.92 1.62
C LYS A 179 -11.13 18.30 2.66
N ILE A 180 -9.95 18.73 2.18
CA ILE A 180 -8.98 19.45 2.99
C ILE A 180 -9.47 20.90 3.09
N THR A 181 -10.19 21.23 4.17
CA THR A 181 -10.45 22.62 4.60
C THR A 181 -9.39 23.07 5.58
#